data_AF-A0A2V3I5G1-F1
#
_entry.id   AF-A0A2V3I5G1-F1
#
_cell.length_a   1.000
_cell.length_b   1.000
_cell.length_c   1.000
_cell.angle_alpha   90.00
_cell.angle_beta   90.00
_cell.angle_gamma   90.00
#
_symmetry.space_group_name_H-M   'P 1'
#
loop_
_entity.id
_entity.type
_entity.pdbx_description
1 polymer ?
#
loop_
_entity_poly.entity_id
_entity_poly.type
_entity_poly.pdbx_seq_one_letter_code
_entity_poly.pdbx_strand_id
1 'polypeptide(L)'
;MIAEASARIIRIGLDDTDHPESGCTTASFDDLLRSIENQVVGFRLIERRLVRLWPFAVRRTRGNGALSAIIQIPENQHNSFNSVCDEWFEGLLRETARFPPSPVRAAPVLLTSEDQLPEEWYWDTVRGHVELEPRLQEIRSLSCIIRSGDECWGAVGASAAIAWQPIEDSTWELISWRNDSMIGKQRIVSSEVVSLMEREHSETFMNRDPTADRGLIAPRTPCPVLYGIRGATEASVEAAHLWLQSRSDVEHSPRWAAHRTNQLSDDHVRGVSLGTVITLPHETKGAHSHIAAYCGGLRADLVAFSEAGPVNRLLRRLLPGDRIAWVGLTAPDDSVHLERLALVDCVPRVVARPTCCGRTMRSAGAGQTLRCQFCRSEAERTWVSRGIDLRALDLIGNWSEPYPSNRRHLAKPLEMNAPNL
;
A
#
# COMPACT_ATOMS: atom_id res chain seq x y z
N MET A 1 -1.18 -17.96 -48.37
CA MET A 1 -0.54 -17.93 -47.04
C MET A 1 0.03 -16.54 -46.87
N ILE A 2 -0.70 -15.66 -46.18
CA ILE A 2 -0.16 -14.36 -45.76
C ILE A 2 0.82 -14.70 -44.65
N ALA A 3 2.11 -14.42 -44.86
CA ALA A 3 3.11 -14.59 -43.81
C ALA A 3 2.63 -13.77 -42.60
N GLU A 4 2.51 -14.40 -41.43
CA GLU A 4 2.34 -13.66 -40.18
C GLU A 4 3.48 -12.66 -40.10
N ALA A 5 3.15 -11.36 -40.15
CA ALA A 5 4.14 -10.33 -40.00
C ALA A 5 4.79 -10.52 -38.63
N SER A 6 6.13 -10.60 -38.59
CA SER A 6 6.89 -10.63 -37.34
C SER A 6 6.40 -9.49 -36.44
N ALA A 7 6.19 -9.79 -35.17
CA ALA A 7 5.69 -8.83 -34.20
C ALA A 7 6.68 -8.71 -33.03
N ARG A 8 6.84 -7.48 -32.53
CA ARG A 8 7.69 -7.17 -31.38
C ARG A 8 6.84 -7.03 -30.14
N ILE A 9 7.36 -7.54 -29.03
CA ILE A 9 6.81 -7.29 -27.70
C ILE A 9 7.63 -6.18 -27.07
N ILE A 10 6.97 -5.11 -26.66
CA ILE A 10 7.61 -3.96 -26.02
C ILE A 10 6.99 -3.76 -24.64
N ARG A 11 7.85 -3.59 -23.64
CA ARG A 11 7.49 -3.19 -22.30
C ARG A 11 7.72 -1.69 -22.16
N ILE A 12 6.73 -1.00 -21.64
CA ILE A 12 6.74 0.45 -21.44
C ILE A 12 6.59 0.69 -19.95
N GLY A 13 7.45 1.54 -19.38
CA GLY A 13 7.38 1.99 -17.99
C GLY A 13 7.30 3.51 -17.93
N LEU A 14 6.45 4.05 -17.06
CA LEU A 14 6.28 5.49 -16.85
C LEU A 14 6.18 5.78 -15.36
N ASP A 15 6.92 6.77 -14.89
CA ASP A 15 6.84 7.24 -13.50
C ASP A 15 7.21 8.74 -13.37
N ASP A 16 6.91 9.30 -12.19
CA ASP A 16 7.23 10.66 -11.74
C ASP A 16 6.68 11.77 -12.65
N THR A 17 5.45 11.58 -13.15
CA THR A 17 4.77 12.54 -14.04
C THR A 17 3.81 13.46 -13.31
N ASP A 18 3.55 13.23 -12.02
CA ASP A 18 2.55 13.95 -11.26
C ASP A 18 3.15 14.94 -10.25
N HIS A 19 2.30 15.85 -9.80
CA HIS A 19 2.60 16.86 -8.80
C HIS A 19 1.48 16.81 -7.72
N PRO A 20 1.74 17.15 -6.45
CA PRO A 20 0.71 17.14 -5.42
C PRO A 20 -0.56 17.94 -5.78
N GLU A 21 -0.45 18.97 -6.61
CA GLU A 21 -1.56 19.83 -7.01
C GLU A 21 -2.03 19.63 -8.47
N SER A 22 -1.27 18.92 -9.31
CA SER A 22 -1.54 18.81 -10.75
C SER A 22 -0.99 17.51 -11.33
N GLY A 23 -1.52 17.05 -12.47
CA GLY A 23 -1.06 15.83 -13.13
C GLY A 23 -1.53 14.55 -12.44
N CYS A 24 -1.34 13.42 -13.15
CA CYS A 24 -1.64 12.09 -12.64
C CYS A 24 -0.99 11.02 -13.54
N THR A 25 -0.09 10.22 -12.97
CA THR A 25 0.66 9.19 -13.71
C THR A 25 -0.24 8.20 -14.44
N THR A 26 -1.37 7.82 -13.84
CA THR A 26 -2.30 6.89 -14.49
C THR A 26 -3.01 7.51 -15.70
N ALA A 27 -3.32 8.82 -15.65
CA ALA A 27 -3.93 9.54 -16.76
C ALA A 27 -2.94 9.78 -17.89
N SER A 28 -1.73 10.26 -17.58
CA SER A 28 -0.65 10.44 -18.55
C SER A 28 -0.32 9.11 -19.24
N PHE A 29 -0.29 8.00 -18.50
CA PHE A 29 -0.05 6.69 -19.10
C PHE A 29 -1.17 6.24 -20.04
N ASP A 30 -2.44 6.55 -19.74
CA ASP A 30 -3.54 6.31 -20.66
C ASP A 30 -3.43 7.16 -21.94
N ASP A 31 -3.06 8.43 -21.79
CA ASP A 31 -2.84 9.32 -22.93
C ASP A 31 -1.74 8.80 -23.85
N LEU A 32 -0.61 8.33 -23.29
CA LEU A 32 0.48 7.71 -24.05
C LEU A 32 -0.01 6.50 -24.86
N LEU A 33 -0.69 5.56 -24.19
CA LEU A 33 -1.13 4.32 -24.84
C LEU A 33 -2.15 4.58 -25.95
N ARG A 34 -3.04 5.57 -25.77
CA ARG A 34 -3.97 6.03 -26.83
C ARG A 34 -3.25 6.71 -27.97
N SER A 35 -2.23 7.55 -27.68
CA SER A 35 -1.40 8.17 -28.71
C SER A 35 -0.71 7.12 -29.59
N ILE A 36 -0.22 6.03 -28.98
CA ILE A 36 0.36 4.89 -29.70
C ILE A 36 -0.72 4.16 -30.49
N GLU A 37 -1.84 3.77 -29.87
CA GLU A 37 -2.95 3.04 -30.51
C GLU A 37 -3.46 3.75 -31.78
N ASN A 38 -3.60 5.07 -31.72
CA ASN A 38 -4.12 5.87 -32.83
C ASN A 38 -3.15 6.02 -34.01
N GLN A 39 -1.84 5.87 -33.77
CA GLN A 39 -0.79 6.21 -34.76
C GLN A 39 0.04 5.01 -35.21
N VAL A 40 0.08 3.94 -34.42
CA VAL A 40 0.87 2.74 -34.68
C VAL A 40 -0.05 1.62 -35.16
N VAL A 41 -0.06 1.39 -36.48
CA VAL A 41 -0.95 0.41 -37.10
C VAL A 41 -0.65 -1.01 -36.60
N GLY A 42 -1.68 -1.74 -36.17
CA GLY A 42 -1.52 -3.08 -35.63
C GLY A 42 -1.03 -3.13 -34.18
N PHE A 43 -1.03 -2.00 -33.48
CA PHE A 43 -0.86 -1.94 -32.03
C PHE A 43 -1.86 -2.86 -31.32
N ARG A 44 -1.36 -3.61 -30.34
CA ARG A 44 -2.17 -4.40 -29.41
C ARG A 44 -1.63 -4.22 -28.00
N LEU A 45 -2.50 -3.81 -27.09
CA LEU A 45 -2.22 -3.82 -25.66
C LEU A 45 -2.41 -5.25 -25.12
N ILE A 46 -1.39 -5.79 -24.44
CA ILE A 46 -1.42 -7.14 -23.84
C ILE A 46 -1.78 -7.06 -22.36
N GLU A 47 -1.13 -6.18 -21.61
CA GLU A 47 -1.35 -6.04 -20.16
C GLU A 47 -1.01 -4.63 -19.70
N ARG A 48 -1.78 -4.10 -18.74
CA ARG A 48 -1.46 -2.86 -18.01
C ARG A 48 -1.15 -3.19 -16.56
N ARG A 49 -0.18 -2.47 -15.99
CA ARG A 49 0.32 -2.68 -14.63
C ARG A 49 0.33 -1.36 -13.87
N LEU A 50 -0.07 -1.41 -12.61
CA LEU A 50 0.09 -0.34 -11.63
C LEU A 50 0.90 -0.89 -10.45
N VAL A 51 2.12 -0.39 -10.29
CA VAL A 51 3.10 -0.95 -9.35
C VAL A 51 3.39 0.07 -8.26
N ARG A 52 3.01 -0.26 -7.02
CA ARG A 52 3.33 0.51 -5.83
C ARG A 52 4.75 0.17 -5.37
N LEU A 53 5.52 1.20 -5.03
CA LEU A 53 6.93 1.11 -4.68
C LEU A 53 7.14 1.42 -3.19
N TRP A 54 8.40 1.49 -2.75
CA TRP A 54 8.73 1.62 -1.33
C TRP A 54 8.02 2.81 -0.65
N PRO A 55 7.21 2.58 0.40
CA PRO A 55 6.38 3.66 0.94
C PRO A 55 7.13 4.82 1.56
N PHE A 56 8.43 4.71 1.87
CA PHE A 56 9.23 5.78 2.47
C PHE A 56 10.04 6.61 1.47
N ALA A 57 9.85 6.40 0.16
CA ALA A 57 10.55 7.19 -0.85
C ALA A 57 10.34 8.70 -0.62
N VAL A 58 11.45 9.44 -0.58
CA VAL A 58 11.48 10.87 -0.24
C VAL A 58 10.77 11.71 -1.31
N ARG A 59 10.95 11.34 -2.58
CA ARG A 59 10.38 12.03 -3.74
C ARG A 59 8.98 11.53 -4.11
N ARG A 60 8.35 10.70 -3.28
CA ARG A 60 7.02 10.17 -3.59
C ARG A 60 6.00 11.31 -3.74
N THR A 61 5.20 11.19 -4.77
CA THR A 61 3.89 11.83 -4.83
C THR A 61 2.88 10.95 -4.09
N ARG A 62 1.60 11.02 -4.44
CA ARG A 62 0.54 10.31 -3.69
C ARG A 62 0.59 8.81 -3.97
N GLY A 63 1.06 8.06 -2.96
CA GLY A 63 1.02 6.60 -2.95
C GLY A 63 2.12 5.91 -3.74
N ASN A 64 3.18 6.63 -4.15
CA ASN A 64 4.41 6.11 -4.77
C ASN A 64 4.18 4.97 -5.78
N GLY A 65 3.55 5.29 -6.91
CA GLY A 65 3.15 4.28 -7.90
C GLY A 65 3.66 4.60 -9.30
N ALA A 66 4.25 3.60 -9.93
CA ALA A 66 4.71 3.63 -11.32
C ALA A 66 3.80 2.75 -12.21
N LEU A 67 3.78 3.02 -13.50
CA LEU A 67 2.92 2.34 -14.47
C LEU A 67 3.77 1.55 -15.45
N SER A 68 3.25 0.40 -15.89
CA SER A 68 3.84 -0.37 -16.97
C SER A 68 2.79 -0.94 -17.91
N ALA A 69 3.18 -1.22 -19.15
CA ALA A 69 2.35 -1.93 -20.11
C ALA A 69 3.21 -2.86 -20.95
N ILE A 70 2.62 -3.99 -21.34
CA ILE A 70 3.16 -4.88 -22.36
C ILE A 70 2.32 -4.67 -23.61
N ILE A 71 2.97 -4.35 -24.71
CA ILE A 71 2.32 -4.11 -26.00
C ILE A 71 2.94 -5.00 -27.06
N GLN A 72 2.19 -5.23 -28.12
CA GLN A 72 2.64 -5.89 -29.33
C GLN A 72 2.46 -4.94 -30.51
N ILE A 73 3.50 -4.80 -31.34
CA ILE A 73 3.46 -4.02 -32.57
C ILE A 73 4.06 -4.82 -33.73
N PRO A 74 3.65 -4.59 -34.98
CA PRO A 74 4.33 -5.16 -36.15
C PRO A 74 5.78 -4.65 -36.25
N GLU A 75 6.69 -5.51 -36.71
CA GLU A 75 8.12 -5.21 -36.88
C GLU A 75 8.37 -3.90 -37.65
N ASN A 76 7.60 -3.66 -38.72
CA ASN A 76 7.73 -2.48 -39.58
C ASN A 76 7.22 -1.18 -38.93
N GLN A 77 6.60 -1.26 -37.74
CA GLN A 77 6.08 -0.11 -37.00
C GLN A 77 6.99 0.35 -35.86
N HIS A 78 8.15 -0.31 -35.65
CA HIS A 78 9.07 0.04 -34.56
C HIS A 78 9.52 1.52 -34.60
N ASN A 79 9.83 2.05 -35.80
CA ASN A 79 10.22 3.45 -35.95
C ASN A 79 9.04 4.40 -35.66
N SER A 80 7.83 4.08 -36.15
CA SER A 80 6.62 4.86 -35.86
C SER A 80 6.34 4.90 -34.35
N PHE A 81 6.46 3.76 -33.66
CA PHE A 81 6.32 3.67 -32.21
C PHE A 81 7.31 4.59 -31.49
N ASN A 82 8.60 4.53 -31.83
CA ASN A 82 9.60 5.38 -31.20
C ASN A 82 9.31 6.87 -31.43
N SER A 83 8.94 7.27 -32.65
CA SER A 83 8.58 8.66 -32.97
C SER A 83 7.37 9.15 -32.16
N VAL A 84 6.34 8.32 -32.01
CA VAL A 84 5.15 8.67 -31.22
C VAL A 84 5.50 8.83 -29.74
N CYS A 85 6.34 7.93 -29.20
CA CYS A 85 6.82 8.04 -27.82
C CYS A 85 7.67 9.29 -27.61
N ASP A 86 8.54 9.65 -28.56
CA ASP A 86 9.37 10.87 -28.49
C ASP A 86 8.48 12.12 -28.49
N GLU A 87 7.57 12.24 -29.45
CA GLU A 87 6.66 13.40 -29.57
C GLU A 87 5.76 13.56 -28.35
N TRP A 88 5.16 12.45 -27.89
CA TRP A 88 4.32 12.46 -26.69
C TRP A 88 5.10 12.88 -25.46
N PHE A 89 6.32 12.38 -25.29
CA PHE A 89 7.15 12.67 -24.13
C PHE A 89 7.62 14.14 -24.11
N GLU A 90 7.94 14.72 -25.27
CA GLU A 90 8.18 16.16 -25.40
C GLU A 90 6.93 17.00 -25.07
N GLY A 91 5.74 16.49 -25.37
CA GLY A 91 4.48 17.04 -24.87
C GLY A 91 4.40 17.04 -23.34
N LEU A 92 4.69 15.89 -22.73
CA LEU A 92 4.68 15.71 -21.27
C LEU A 92 5.67 16.66 -20.58
N LEU A 93 6.90 16.79 -21.09
CA LEU A 93 7.90 17.71 -20.52
C LEU A 93 7.42 19.17 -20.54
N ARG A 94 6.72 19.60 -21.61
CA ARG A 94 6.13 20.94 -21.68
C ARG A 94 4.98 21.14 -20.71
N GLU A 95 4.24 20.09 -20.39
CA GLU A 95 3.18 20.11 -19.37
C GLU A 95 3.77 20.19 -17.96
N THR A 96 4.71 19.29 -17.62
CA THR A 96 5.30 19.23 -16.28
C THR A 96 6.11 20.48 -15.95
N ALA A 97 6.71 21.13 -16.96
CA ALA A 97 7.38 22.42 -16.80
C ALA A 97 6.45 23.56 -16.34
N ARG A 98 5.13 23.41 -16.51
CA ARG A 98 4.12 24.40 -16.07
C ARG A 98 3.57 24.10 -14.67
N PHE A 99 4.01 23.01 -14.03
CA PHE A 99 3.53 22.67 -12.70
C PHE A 99 3.92 23.76 -11.68
N PRO A 100 3.11 23.92 -10.61
CA PRO A 100 3.45 24.83 -9.53
C PRO A 100 4.84 24.52 -8.93
N PRO A 101 5.55 25.52 -8.38
CA PRO A 101 6.81 25.29 -7.69
C PRO A 101 6.64 24.32 -6.51
N SER A 102 7.52 23.32 -6.43
CA SER A 102 7.56 22.34 -5.34
C SER A 102 9.02 21.99 -4.99
N PRO A 103 9.32 21.69 -3.71
CA PRO A 103 10.63 21.19 -3.29
C PRO A 103 11.07 19.93 -4.05
N VAL A 104 10.10 19.11 -4.47
CA VAL A 104 10.31 17.95 -5.34
C VAL A 104 9.58 18.23 -6.64
N ARG A 105 10.33 18.46 -7.71
CA ARG A 105 9.79 18.60 -9.06
C ARG A 105 9.55 17.23 -9.66
N ALA A 106 8.49 17.13 -10.47
CA ALA A 106 8.27 15.97 -11.32
C ALA A 106 9.46 15.80 -12.27
N ALA A 107 10.06 14.62 -12.30
CA ALA A 107 11.15 14.25 -13.18
C ALA A 107 10.75 13.00 -13.98
N PRO A 108 9.80 13.16 -14.93
CA PRO A 108 9.18 12.05 -15.61
C PRO A 108 10.22 11.25 -16.39
N VAL A 109 10.03 9.94 -16.44
CA VAL A 109 10.83 9.05 -17.30
C VAL A 109 9.91 8.07 -17.99
N LEU A 110 10.06 7.99 -19.31
CA LEU A 110 9.47 6.94 -20.15
C LEU A 110 10.58 5.97 -20.54
N LEU A 111 10.46 4.74 -20.05
CA LEU A 111 11.40 3.65 -20.32
C LEU A 111 10.74 2.64 -21.25
N THR A 112 11.42 2.23 -22.32
CA THR A 112 10.95 1.15 -23.20
C THR A 112 12.01 0.07 -23.36
N SER A 113 11.59 -1.20 -23.33
CA SER A 113 12.48 -2.36 -23.49
C SER A 113 11.78 -3.49 -24.23
N GLU A 114 12.48 -4.17 -25.12
CA GLU A 114 12.01 -5.41 -25.76
C GLU A 114 12.28 -6.65 -24.90
N ASP A 115 13.26 -6.54 -24.01
CA ASP A 115 13.67 -7.60 -23.09
C ASP A 115 12.89 -7.54 -21.77
N GLN A 116 12.88 -8.67 -21.07
CA GLN A 116 12.41 -8.68 -19.68
C GLN A 116 13.51 -8.09 -18.79
N LEU A 117 13.14 -7.12 -17.95
CA LEU A 117 14.08 -6.54 -16.99
C LEU A 117 14.24 -7.45 -15.77
N PRO A 118 15.41 -7.40 -15.08
CA PRO A 118 15.68 -8.20 -13.89
C PRO A 118 14.63 -7.98 -12.80
N GLU A 119 14.06 -9.05 -12.26
CA GLU A 119 13.01 -8.97 -11.22
C GLU A 119 13.51 -8.32 -9.93
N GLU A 120 14.81 -8.44 -9.62
CA GLU A 120 15.46 -7.78 -8.48
C GLU A 120 15.25 -6.26 -8.48
N TRP A 121 15.12 -5.65 -9.67
CA TRP A 121 14.86 -4.22 -9.80
C TRP A 121 13.53 -3.79 -9.20
N TYR A 122 12.54 -4.68 -9.18
CA TYR A 122 11.29 -4.48 -8.48
C TYR A 122 11.46 -4.68 -6.98
N TRP A 123 12.08 -5.79 -6.57
CA TRP A 123 12.22 -6.16 -5.16
C TRP A 123 13.01 -5.15 -4.33
N ASP A 124 14.09 -4.62 -4.89
CA ASP A 124 14.88 -3.58 -4.22
C ASP A 124 14.07 -2.29 -4.07
N THR A 125 13.37 -1.88 -5.12
CA THR A 125 12.60 -0.62 -5.17
C THR A 125 11.31 -0.66 -4.34
N VAL A 126 10.71 -1.84 -4.10
CA VAL A 126 9.51 -1.95 -3.25
C VAL A 126 9.87 -2.09 -1.76
N ARG A 127 11.09 -2.53 -1.44
CA ARG A 127 11.53 -2.81 -0.06
C ARG A 127 12.52 -1.79 0.53
N GLY A 128 13.06 -0.88 -0.27
CA GLY A 128 14.07 0.07 0.21
C GLY A 128 14.31 1.27 -0.68
N HIS A 129 15.26 2.10 -0.23
CA HIS A 129 15.79 3.21 -1.03
C HIS A 129 16.69 2.67 -2.13
N VAL A 130 16.50 3.16 -3.35
CA VAL A 130 17.35 2.84 -4.50
C VAL A 130 18.01 4.12 -4.99
N GLU A 131 19.33 4.12 -5.05
CA GLU A 131 20.10 5.23 -5.61
C GLU A 131 19.91 5.30 -7.13
N LEU A 132 19.73 6.53 -7.65
CA LEU A 132 19.42 6.74 -9.07
C LEU A 132 20.59 6.33 -9.98
N GLU A 133 21.80 6.79 -9.68
CA GLU A 133 22.95 6.59 -10.59
C GLU A 133 23.32 5.13 -10.81
N PRO A 134 23.40 4.26 -9.78
CA PRO A 134 23.58 2.82 -9.99
C PRO A 134 22.49 2.21 -10.89
N ARG A 135 21.21 2.54 -10.63
CA ARG A 135 20.10 2.05 -11.47
C ARG A 135 20.20 2.53 -12.91
N LEU A 136 20.63 3.78 -13.15
CA LEU A 136 20.84 4.29 -14.51
C LEU A 136 21.98 3.56 -15.23
N GLN A 137 23.06 3.20 -14.53
CA GLN A 137 24.15 2.39 -15.10
C GLN A 137 23.65 1.01 -15.51
N GLU A 138 22.85 0.37 -14.66
CA GLU A 138 22.20 -0.92 -14.96
C GLU A 138 21.27 -0.81 -16.19
N ILE A 139 20.41 0.21 -16.25
CA ILE A 139 19.52 0.43 -17.40
C ILE A 139 20.31 0.64 -18.70
N ARG A 140 21.36 1.47 -18.67
CA ARG A 140 22.21 1.74 -19.84
C ARG A 140 23.02 0.53 -20.30
N SER A 141 23.23 -0.46 -19.43
CA SER A 141 23.90 -1.72 -19.79
C SER A 141 22.99 -2.68 -20.57
N LEU A 142 21.67 -2.43 -20.56
CA LEU A 142 20.67 -3.17 -21.31
C LEU A 142 20.20 -2.39 -22.55
N SER A 143 19.51 -3.08 -23.46
CA SER A 143 18.87 -2.57 -24.69
C SER A 143 17.65 -1.67 -24.42
N CYS A 144 17.68 -0.88 -23.35
CA CYS A 144 16.59 0.00 -22.94
C CYS A 144 16.72 1.38 -23.59
N ILE A 145 15.59 1.95 -24.01
CA ILE A 145 15.50 3.35 -24.44
C ILE A 145 14.92 4.17 -23.29
N ILE A 146 15.68 5.15 -22.80
CA ILE A 146 15.25 6.10 -21.78
C ILE A 146 14.90 7.42 -22.46
N ARG A 147 13.70 7.93 -22.19
CA ARG A 147 13.29 9.30 -22.48
C ARG A 147 13.10 10.03 -21.15
N SER A 148 13.80 11.14 -20.98
CA SER A 148 13.84 11.92 -19.74
C SER A 148 14.11 13.40 -20.03
N GLY A 149 13.73 14.28 -19.10
CA GLY A 149 14.17 15.67 -19.11
C GLY A 149 15.56 15.82 -18.48
N ASP A 150 15.83 17.01 -17.93
CA ASP A 150 17.09 17.30 -17.21
C ASP A 150 17.31 16.40 -15.99
N GLU A 151 16.22 15.98 -15.34
CA GLU A 151 16.21 15.04 -14.22
C GLU A 151 15.60 13.70 -14.65
N CYS A 152 16.14 12.59 -14.12
CA CYS A 152 15.76 11.22 -14.52
C CYS A 152 15.22 10.37 -13.36
N TRP A 153 14.64 10.98 -12.32
CA TRP A 153 14.26 10.25 -11.09
C TRP A 153 13.19 9.18 -11.33
N GLY A 154 12.27 9.40 -12.26
CA GLY A 154 11.29 8.39 -12.68
C GLY A 154 11.90 7.08 -13.20
N ALA A 155 13.20 7.03 -13.53
CA ALA A 155 13.85 5.82 -14.03
C ALA A 155 13.80 4.66 -13.03
N VAL A 156 13.88 4.97 -11.72
CA VAL A 156 13.82 3.94 -10.66
C VAL A 156 12.46 3.26 -10.67
N GLY A 157 11.37 4.02 -10.70
CA GLY A 157 10.03 3.44 -10.69
C GLY A 157 9.58 2.87 -12.03
N ALA A 158 9.89 3.53 -13.16
CA ALA A 158 9.59 3.02 -14.49
C ALA A 158 10.28 1.65 -14.73
N SER A 159 11.54 1.53 -14.32
CA SER A 159 12.28 0.25 -14.42
C SER A 159 11.71 -0.83 -13.49
N ALA A 160 11.34 -0.47 -12.25
CA ALA A 160 10.69 -1.39 -11.32
C ALA A 160 9.30 -1.85 -11.80
N ALA A 161 8.52 -0.98 -12.44
CA ALA A 161 7.20 -1.32 -12.96
C ALA A 161 7.26 -2.31 -14.13
N ILE A 162 8.26 -2.17 -15.01
CA ILE A 162 8.53 -3.14 -16.08
C ILE A 162 9.04 -4.47 -15.51
N ALA A 163 9.92 -4.40 -14.50
CA ALA A 163 10.53 -5.58 -13.88
C ALA A 163 9.52 -6.44 -13.11
N TRP A 164 8.50 -5.82 -12.49
CA TRP A 164 7.51 -6.52 -11.66
C TRP A 164 6.84 -7.66 -12.43
N GLN A 165 6.88 -8.86 -11.86
CA GLN A 165 6.19 -10.04 -12.38
C GLN A 165 4.92 -10.29 -11.57
N PRO A 166 3.73 -10.17 -12.17
CA PRO A 166 2.50 -10.49 -11.46
C PRO A 166 2.35 -12.00 -11.27
N ILE A 167 1.72 -12.39 -10.16
CA ILE A 167 1.34 -13.77 -9.86
C ILE A 167 -0.16 -13.98 -10.14
N GLU A 168 -0.63 -15.22 -10.20
CA GLU A 168 -2.04 -15.54 -10.48
C GLU A 168 -3.01 -14.76 -9.57
N ASP A 169 -2.69 -14.66 -8.28
CA ASP A 169 -3.49 -13.94 -7.26
C ASP A 169 -3.20 -12.43 -7.18
N SER A 170 -2.45 -11.85 -8.12
CA SER A 170 -2.26 -10.39 -8.18
C SER A 170 -3.60 -9.69 -8.38
N THR A 171 -3.83 -8.64 -7.60
CA THR A 171 -5.10 -7.92 -7.62
C THR A 171 -5.21 -7.00 -8.82
N TRP A 172 -6.41 -6.47 -9.07
CA TRP A 172 -6.69 -5.52 -10.14
C TRP A 172 -7.22 -4.21 -9.56
N GLU A 173 -6.83 -3.09 -10.14
CA GLU A 173 -7.38 -1.75 -9.85
C GLU A 173 -7.82 -1.13 -11.19
N LEU A 174 -9.13 -0.90 -11.35
CA LEU A 174 -9.68 -0.14 -12.48
C LEU A 174 -9.73 1.32 -12.13
N ILE A 175 -9.02 2.14 -12.89
CA ILE A 175 -9.03 3.59 -12.75
C ILE A 175 -9.97 4.19 -13.78
N SER A 176 -10.90 5.00 -13.30
CA SER A 176 -11.82 5.78 -14.11
C SER A 176 -11.41 7.25 -14.05
N TRP A 177 -11.41 7.93 -15.19
CA TRP A 177 -11.05 9.35 -15.29
C TRP A 177 -12.27 10.22 -15.58
N ARG A 178 -12.19 11.49 -15.18
CA ARG A 178 -13.24 12.50 -15.29
C ARG A 178 -13.19 13.20 -16.64
N ASN A 179 -14.29 13.84 -17.01
CA ASN A 179 -14.27 14.88 -18.04
C ASN A 179 -13.44 16.07 -17.55
N ASP A 180 -12.71 16.74 -18.45
CA ASP A 180 -11.86 17.88 -18.12
C ASP A 180 -12.62 19.01 -17.41
N SER A 181 -13.87 19.24 -17.82
CA SER A 181 -14.76 20.24 -17.21
C SER A 181 -15.16 19.94 -15.77
N MET A 182 -14.91 18.72 -15.28
CA MET A 182 -15.20 18.26 -13.92
C MET A 182 -13.96 18.22 -13.01
N ILE A 183 -12.75 18.32 -13.57
CA ILE A 183 -11.51 18.32 -12.80
C ILE A 183 -11.51 19.49 -11.81
N GLY A 184 -11.11 19.24 -10.57
CA GLY A 184 -11.13 20.21 -9.48
C GLY A 184 -12.49 20.41 -8.79
N LYS A 185 -13.61 19.96 -9.38
CA LYS A 185 -14.94 19.99 -8.75
C LYS A 185 -15.13 18.81 -7.80
N GLN A 186 -16.13 18.88 -6.93
CA GLN A 186 -16.54 17.73 -6.12
C GLN A 186 -16.96 16.56 -7.02
N ARG A 187 -16.56 15.32 -6.66
CA ARG A 187 -16.92 14.10 -7.40
C ARG A 187 -18.36 13.72 -7.10
N ILE A 188 -19.11 13.34 -8.13
CA ILE A 188 -20.49 12.86 -8.00
C ILE A 188 -20.47 11.33 -7.91
N VAL A 189 -20.13 10.82 -6.73
CA VAL A 189 -20.10 9.38 -6.39
C VAL A 189 -20.40 9.26 -4.90
N SER A 190 -21.61 8.87 -4.52
CA SER A 190 -22.01 8.83 -3.11
C SER A 190 -21.51 7.57 -2.40
N SER A 191 -21.35 7.63 -1.06
CA SER A 191 -20.95 6.47 -0.26
C SER A 191 -22.00 5.35 -0.30
N GLU A 192 -23.27 5.69 -0.44
CA GLU A 192 -24.37 4.72 -0.58
C GLU A 192 -24.25 3.94 -1.89
N VAL A 193 -23.93 4.62 -3.00
CA VAL A 193 -23.73 3.97 -4.30
C VAL A 193 -22.53 3.03 -4.27
N VAL A 194 -21.42 3.45 -3.66
CA VAL A 194 -20.24 2.58 -3.48
C VAL A 194 -20.60 1.35 -2.63
N SER A 195 -21.41 1.54 -1.58
CA SER A 195 -21.87 0.44 -0.72
C SER A 195 -22.80 -0.54 -1.45
N LEU A 196 -23.60 -0.05 -2.40
CA LEU A 196 -24.42 -0.91 -3.27
C LEU A 196 -23.53 -1.69 -4.24
N MET A 197 -22.55 -1.02 -4.87
CA MET A 197 -21.61 -1.67 -5.79
C MET A 197 -20.87 -2.83 -5.12
N GLU A 198 -20.32 -2.64 -3.90
CA GLU A 198 -19.61 -3.71 -3.19
C GLU A 198 -20.52 -4.92 -2.86
N ARG A 199 -21.83 -4.70 -2.66
CA ARG A 199 -22.80 -5.79 -2.42
C ARG A 199 -23.13 -6.56 -3.70
N GLU A 200 -23.30 -5.86 -4.82
CA GLU A 200 -23.62 -6.47 -6.11
C GLU A 200 -22.39 -7.13 -6.76
N HIS A 201 -21.18 -6.65 -6.44
CA HIS A 201 -19.91 -7.11 -6.99
C HIS A 201 -18.97 -7.58 -5.86
N SER A 202 -19.25 -8.77 -5.33
CA SER A 202 -18.54 -9.33 -4.16
C SER A 202 -17.06 -9.64 -4.39
N GLU A 203 -16.61 -9.72 -5.64
CA GLU A 203 -15.19 -9.87 -6.00
C GLU A 203 -14.41 -8.54 -5.95
N THR A 204 -15.12 -7.42 -5.74
CA THR A 204 -14.50 -6.12 -5.46
C THR A 204 -14.28 -5.94 -3.97
N PHE A 205 -13.21 -5.24 -3.59
CA PHE A 205 -12.84 -5.06 -2.18
C PHE A 205 -12.20 -3.70 -1.93
N MET A 206 -12.21 -3.27 -0.66
CA MET A 206 -11.57 -2.03 -0.21
C MET A 206 -12.00 -0.75 -0.94
N ASN A 207 -13.23 -0.70 -1.45
CA ASN A 207 -13.78 0.50 -2.09
C ASN A 207 -14.44 1.45 -1.06
N ARG A 208 -14.71 0.96 0.16
CA ARG A 208 -15.25 1.70 1.30
C ARG A 208 -14.46 1.48 2.60
N ASP A 209 -14.51 2.46 3.49
CA ASP A 209 -14.20 2.27 4.91
C ASP A 209 -15.50 2.03 5.71
N PRO A 210 -15.74 0.81 6.23
CA PRO A 210 -16.95 0.50 6.99
C PRO A 210 -17.08 1.32 8.28
N THR A 211 -15.97 1.81 8.84
CA THR A 211 -15.92 2.48 10.15
C THR A 211 -16.08 3.99 10.07
N ALA A 212 -15.84 4.59 8.90
CA ALA A 212 -15.78 6.05 8.75
C ALA A 212 -16.93 6.64 7.92
N ASP A 213 -17.83 5.81 7.39
CA ASP A 213 -18.85 6.17 6.38
C ASP A 213 -18.25 6.97 5.20
N ARG A 214 -17.04 6.58 4.79
CA ARG A 214 -16.26 7.23 3.74
C ARG A 214 -16.10 6.29 2.56
N GLY A 215 -16.40 6.76 1.35
CA GLY A 215 -15.92 6.13 0.13
C GLY A 215 -14.38 6.20 0.06
N LEU A 216 -13.71 5.07 -0.14
CA LEU A 216 -12.25 4.99 -0.35
C LEU A 216 -11.89 5.07 -1.83
N ILE A 217 -12.86 4.79 -2.69
CA ILE A 217 -12.70 4.65 -4.13
C ILE A 217 -12.34 5.98 -4.83
N ALA A 218 -12.81 7.11 -4.29
CA ALA A 218 -12.71 8.42 -4.91
C ALA A 218 -11.61 9.26 -4.21
N PRO A 219 -10.58 9.74 -4.94
CA PRO A 219 -9.57 10.59 -4.34
C PRO A 219 -10.17 11.94 -3.89
N ARG A 220 -9.57 12.58 -2.89
CA ARG A 220 -10.00 13.91 -2.38
C ARG A 220 -9.29 15.09 -3.04
N THR A 221 -8.54 14.79 -4.10
CA THR A 221 -7.57 15.70 -4.69
C THR A 221 -8.13 16.25 -6.00
N PRO A 222 -7.66 17.41 -6.47
CA PRO A 222 -8.10 17.99 -7.75
C PRO A 222 -7.52 17.25 -8.97
N CYS A 223 -7.35 15.94 -8.88
CA CYS A 223 -6.80 15.10 -9.94
C CYS A 223 -7.89 14.62 -10.93
N PRO A 224 -7.49 14.15 -12.12
CA PRO A 224 -8.40 13.64 -13.14
C PRO A 224 -9.07 12.31 -12.79
N VAL A 225 -8.65 11.59 -11.76
CA VAL A 225 -9.25 10.30 -11.39
C VAL A 225 -10.64 10.52 -10.78
N LEU A 226 -11.66 9.88 -11.33
CA LEU A 226 -13.01 9.84 -10.77
C LEU A 226 -13.04 8.88 -9.57
N TYR A 227 -12.70 7.61 -9.81
CA TYR A 227 -12.58 6.58 -8.79
C TYR A 227 -11.63 5.45 -9.23
N GLY A 228 -11.16 4.64 -8.27
CA GLY A 228 -10.37 3.43 -8.51
C GLY A 228 -11.00 2.20 -7.86
N ILE A 229 -11.56 1.28 -8.65
CA ILE A 229 -12.22 0.05 -8.16
C ILE A 229 -11.17 -1.05 -8.01
N ARG A 230 -11.03 -1.63 -6.81
CA ARG A 230 -10.18 -2.81 -6.62
C ARG A 230 -10.99 -4.11 -6.63
N GLY A 231 -10.41 -5.17 -7.19
CA GLY A 231 -11.03 -6.48 -7.24
C GLY A 231 -10.05 -7.60 -7.57
N ALA A 232 -10.56 -8.83 -7.54
CA ALA A 232 -9.76 -10.05 -7.73
C ALA A 232 -9.37 -10.29 -9.19
N THR A 233 -10.22 -9.89 -10.14
CA THR A 233 -10.02 -10.13 -11.58
C THR A 233 -10.30 -8.87 -12.40
N GLU A 234 -9.72 -8.79 -13.60
CA GLU A 234 -10.00 -7.73 -14.58
C GLU A 234 -11.51 -7.63 -14.87
N ALA A 235 -12.15 -8.76 -15.17
CA ALA A 235 -13.58 -8.81 -15.46
C ALA A 235 -14.44 -8.31 -14.29
N SER A 236 -14.05 -8.60 -13.03
CA SER A 236 -14.81 -8.16 -11.86
C SER A 236 -14.80 -6.63 -11.68
N VAL A 237 -13.64 -5.99 -11.90
CA VAL A 237 -13.53 -4.54 -11.77
C VAL A 237 -14.21 -3.82 -12.94
N GLU A 238 -14.13 -4.38 -14.15
CA GLU A 238 -14.85 -3.87 -15.32
C GLU A 238 -16.37 -3.95 -15.14
N ALA A 239 -16.89 -5.09 -14.69
CA ALA A 239 -18.31 -5.26 -14.44
C ALA A 239 -18.83 -4.24 -13.41
N ALA A 240 -18.07 -4.03 -12.32
CA ALA A 240 -18.41 -3.03 -11.31
C ALA A 240 -18.37 -1.59 -11.86
N HIS A 241 -17.40 -1.27 -12.72
CA HIS A 241 -17.33 0.02 -13.39
C HIS A 241 -18.53 0.26 -14.30
N LEU A 242 -18.86 -0.69 -15.16
CA LEU A 242 -20.00 -0.60 -16.07
C LEU A 242 -21.31 -0.48 -15.30
N TRP A 243 -21.45 -1.20 -14.19
CA TRP A 243 -22.60 -1.04 -13.30
C TRP A 243 -22.69 0.38 -12.74
N LEU A 244 -21.59 0.94 -12.21
CA LEU A 244 -21.56 2.32 -11.72
C LEU A 244 -21.92 3.33 -12.82
N GLN A 245 -21.36 3.16 -14.02
CA GLN A 245 -21.59 4.05 -15.17
C GLN A 245 -22.98 3.90 -15.80
N SER A 246 -23.71 2.83 -15.51
CA SER A 246 -25.11 2.67 -15.94
C SER A 246 -26.09 3.54 -15.15
N ARG A 247 -25.64 4.08 -14.01
CA ARG A 247 -26.48 4.87 -13.10
C ARG A 247 -26.50 6.34 -13.49
N SER A 248 -27.67 6.97 -13.33
CA SER A 248 -27.83 8.41 -13.58
C SER A 248 -27.32 9.32 -12.45
N ASP A 249 -27.08 8.76 -11.26
CA ASP A 249 -26.63 9.48 -10.05
C ASP A 249 -25.11 9.40 -9.83
N VAL A 250 -24.36 8.92 -10.83
CA VAL A 250 -22.89 8.83 -10.84
C VAL A 250 -22.34 9.70 -11.95
N GLU A 251 -21.23 10.39 -11.68
CA GLU A 251 -20.52 11.17 -12.70
C GLU A 251 -20.11 10.27 -13.87
N HIS A 252 -20.42 10.71 -15.09
CA HIS A 252 -20.01 10.00 -16.28
C HIS A 252 -18.48 10.08 -16.47
N SER A 253 -17.88 8.92 -16.72
CA SER A 253 -16.46 8.77 -16.99
C SER A 253 -16.24 8.53 -18.49
N PRO A 254 -15.55 9.44 -19.21
CA PRO A 254 -15.29 9.26 -20.64
C PRO A 254 -14.25 8.16 -20.92
N ARG A 255 -13.43 7.82 -19.92
CA ARG A 255 -12.29 6.91 -20.07
C ARG A 255 -12.05 6.12 -18.79
N TRP A 256 -11.65 4.88 -18.95
CA TRP A 256 -11.26 4.00 -17.85
C TRP A 256 -10.25 2.96 -18.36
N ALA A 257 -9.48 2.37 -17.45
CA ALA A 257 -8.65 1.21 -17.75
C ALA A 257 -8.44 0.35 -16.50
N ALA A 258 -8.40 -0.97 -16.68
CA ALA A 258 -8.00 -1.91 -15.65
C ALA A 258 -6.47 -2.09 -15.63
N HIS A 259 -5.89 -2.17 -14.43
CA HIS A 259 -4.47 -2.42 -14.22
C HIS A 259 -4.29 -3.59 -13.26
N ARG A 260 -3.47 -4.56 -13.66
CA ARG A 260 -2.97 -5.56 -12.72
C ARG A 260 -2.00 -4.89 -11.76
N THR A 261 -2.08 -5.19 -10.47
CA THR A 261 -1.39 -4.42 -9.44
C THR A 261 -0.81 -5.29 -8.35
N ASN A 262 0.27 -4.81 -7.75
CA ASN A 262 0.88 -5.41 -6.57
C ASN A 262 0.24 -4.93 -5.26
N GLN A 263 -0.87 -4.22 -5.33
CA GLN A 263 -1.62 -3.86 -4.14
C GLN A 263 -2.08 -5.11 -3.39
N LEU A 264 -2.09 -5.01 -2.06
CA LEU A 264 -2.46 -6.09 -1.14
C LEU A 264 -1.58 -7.35 -1.26
N SER A 265 -0.31 -7.20 -1.64
CA SER A 265 0.63 -8.32 -1.79
C SER A 265 1.52 -8.56 -0.58
N ASP A 266 1.69 -7.57 0.30
CA ASP A 266 2.76 -7.53 1.33
C ASP A 266 4.20 -7.50 0.77
N ASP A 267 4.41 -7.16 -0.51
CA ASP A 267 5.75 -7.20 -1.13
C ASP A 267 6.78 -6.26 -0.46
N HIS A 268 6.29 -5.18 0.19
CA HIS A 268 7.09 -4.18 0.90
C HIS A 268 7.58 -4.61 2.28
N VAL A 269 7.03 -5.69 2.85
CA VAL A 269 7.43 -6.22 4.16
C VAL A 269 8.21 -7.52 4.01
N ARG A 270 9.05 -7.84 5.01
CA ARG A 270 9.89 -9.06 5.00
C ARG A 270 9.24 -10.26 5.70
N GLY A 271 7.96 -10.16 6.05
CA GLY A 271 7.20 -11.18 6.78
C GLY A 271 7.01 -10.87 8.26
N VAL A 272 6.72 -11.92 9.04
CA VAL A 272 6.43 -11.82 10.48
C VAL A 272 7.71 -11.83 11.29
N SER A 273 7.81 -10.90 12.24
CA SER A 273 8.83 -10.88 13.28
C SER A 273 8.25 -11.32 14.62
N LEU A 274 9.03 -12.08 15.40
CA LEU A 274 8.66 -12.55 16.74
C LEU A 274 9.65 -12.01 17.77
N GLY A 275 9.14 -11.46 18.87
CA GLY A 275 10.00 -10.88 19.88
C GLY A 275 9.33 -10.70 21.24
N THR A 276 10.13 -10.23 22.20
CA THR A 276 9.69 -9.98 23.57
C THR A 276 9.78 -8.51 23.88
N VAL A 277 8.70 -7.92 24.39
CA VAL A 277 8.66 -6.51 24.79
C VAL A 277 9.65 -6.27 25.93
N ILE A 278 10.45 -5.21 25.85
CA ILE A 278 11.48 -4.87 26.84
C ILE A 278 11.29 -3.50 27.50
N THR A 279 10.39 -2.67 26.99
CA THR A 279 10.03 -1.38 27.60
C THR A 279 8.52 -1.25 27.79
N LEU A 280 8.10 -0.42 28.72
CA LEU A 280 6.70 0.00 28.79
C LEU A 280 6.34 0.86 27.56
N PRO A 281 5.07 0.81 27.10
CA PRO A 281 4.59 1.71 26.07
C PRO A 281 4.74 3.18 26.48
N HIS A 282 5.27 3.99 25.56
CA HIS A 282 5.42 5.43 25.72
C HIS A 282 4.59 6.16 24.66
N GLU A 283 3.71 7.05 25.11
CA GLU A 283 2.87 7.87 24.23
C GLU A 283 3.51 9.24 23.94
N THR A 284 3.47 9.69 22.70
CA THR A 284 3.98 11.01 22.28
C THR A 284 2.86 11.99 21.95
N LYS A 285 3.22 13.27 21.77
CA LYS A 285 2.28 14.31 21.30
C LYS A 285 1.77 13.91 19.90
N GLY A 286 0.47 13.66 19.77
CA GLY A 286 -0.14 13.07 18.57
C GLY A 286 -0.77 11.68 18.81
N ALA A 287 -0.63 11.14 20.03
CA ALA A 287 -1.16 9.83 20.42
C ALA A 287 -0.53 8.66 19.65
N HIS A 288 0.70 8.84 19.16
CA HIS A 288 1.54 7.75 18.68
C HIS A 288 2.15 7.02 19.87
N SER A 289 2.37 5.73 19.72
CA SER A 289 2.86 4.88 20.80
C SER A 289 4.10 4.12 20.37
N HIS A 290 5.06 4.03 21.27
CA HIS A 290 6.36 3.43 21.05
C HIS A 290 6.63 2.37 22.11
N ILE A 291 7.18 1.23 21.70
CA ILE A 291 7.82 0.27 22.60
C ILE A 291 9.14 -0.18 21.97
N ALA A 292 9.99 -0.84 22.76
CA ALA A 292 11.05 -1.66 22.22
C ALA A 292 10.76 -3.14 22.49
N ALA A 293 11.13 -3.96 21.52
CA ALA A 293 11.12 -5.41 21.61
C ALA A 293 12.53 -5.97 21.33
N TYR A 294 12.82 -7.13 21.92
CA TYR A 294 14.00 -7.90 21.61
C TYR A 294 13.64 -9.01 20.62
N CYS A 295 14.32 -9.05 19.47
CA CYS A 295 14.08 -10.02 18.40
C CYS A 295 15.40 -10.39 17.73
N GLY A 296 15.69 -11.68 17.62
CA GLY A 296 16.86 -12.18 16.88
C GLY A 296 18.21 -11.64 17.38
N GLY A 297 18.35 -11.34 18.67
CA GLY A 297 19.59 -10.78 19.21
C GLY A 297 19.64 -9.26 19.28
N LEU A 298 18.69 -8.57 18.64
CA LEU A 298 18.70 -7.13 18.44
C LEU A 298 17.51 -6.46 19.12
N ARG A 299 17.70 -5.18 19.47
CA ARG A 299 16.61 -4.28 19.87
C ARG A 299 15.89 -3.78 18.61
N ALA A 300 14.57 -3.86 18.61
CA ALA A 300 13.69 -3.27 17.61
C ALA A 300 12.79 -2.23 18.27
N ASP A 301 12.87 -0.97 17.84
CA ASP A 301 11.97 0.09 18.29
C ASP A 301 10.71 0.08 17.41
N LEU A 302 9.57 -0.27 18.00
CA LEU A 302 8.29 -0.43 17.31
C LEU A 302 7.41 0.79 17.53
N VAL A 303 6.79 1.27 16.44
CA VAL A 303 5.96 2.48 16.43
C VAL A 303 4.58 2.16 15.88
N ALA A 304 3.54 2.54 16.62
CA ALA A 304 2.17 2.56 16.13
C ALA A 304 1.62 3.99 16.15
N PHE A 305 1.31 4.52 14.96
CA PHE A 305 0.69 5.84 14.79
C PHE A 305 -0.76 5.84 15.31
N SER A 306 -1.37 7.01 15.52
CA SER A 306 -2.73 7.10 16.06
C SER A 306 -3.75 6.53 15.07
N GLU A 307 -3.49 6.74 13.78
CA GLU A 307 -4.24 6.22 12.65
C GLU A 307 -4.21 4.69 12.55
N ALA A 308 -3.23 4.03 13.17
CA ALA A 308 -3.13 2.57 13.20
C ALA A 308 -4.22 1.91 14.07
N GLY A 309 -5.00 2.70 14.81
CA GLY A 309 -6.26 2.26 15.43
C GLY A 309 -6.10 1.03 16.34
N PRO A 310 -6.67 -0.15 15.98
CA PRO A 310 -6.53 -1.39 16.75
C PRO A 310 -5.08 -1.74 17.11
N VAL A 311 -4.13 -1.55 16.19
CA VAL A 311 -2.70 -1.83 16.42
C VAL A 311 -2.13 -0.98 17.55
N ASN A 312 -2.41 0.32 17.53
CA ASN A 312 -1.97 1.24 18.58
C ASN A 312 -2.65 0.93 19.92
N ARG A 313 -3.96 0.62 19.90
CA ARG A 313 -4.70 0.21 21.11
C ARG A 313 -4.13 -1.08 21.73
N LEU A 314 -3.69 -2.04 20.92
CA LEU A 314 -3.01 -3.24 21.40
C LEU A 314 -1.63 -2.90 21.97
N LEU A 315 -0.82 -2.14 21.24
CA LEU A 315 0.54 -1.78 21.63
C LEU A 315 0.58 -1.10 23.01
N ARG A 316 -0.37 -0.21 23.31
CA ARG A 316 -0.49 0.48 24.61
C ARG A 316 -0.78 -0.43 25.81
N ARG A 317 -1.26 -1.66 25.56
CA ARG A 317 -1.61 -2.64 26.60
C ARG A 317 -0.50 -3.66 26.88
N LEU A 318 0.59 -3.59 26.12
CA LEU A 318 1.74 -4.46 26.26
C LEU A 318 2.56 -4.09 27.50
N LEU A 319 3.20 -5.09 28.10
CA LEU A 319 4.14 -4.95 29.21
C LEU A 319 5.48 -5.62 28.89
N PRO A 320 6.59 -5.18 29.51
CA PRO A 320 7.84 -5.91 29.45
C PRO A 320 7.66 -7.40 29.78
N GLY A 321 8.19 -8.26 28.91
CA GLY A 321 8.07 -9.72 28.96
C GLY A 321 6.95 -10.30 28.09
N ASP A 322 5.99 -9.49 27.62
CA ASP A 322 4.98 -9.96 26.66
C ASP A 322 5.68 -10.46 25.37
N ARG A 323 5.27 -11.62 24.86
CA ARG A 323 5.74 -12.14 23.57
C ARG A 323 4.76 -11.69 22.49
N ILE A 324 5.29 -11.04 21.47
CA ILE A 324 4.50 -10.44 20.40
C ILE A 324 5.00 -10.93 19.04
N ALA A 325 4.10 -10.87 18.08
CA ALA A 325 4.42 -10.98 16.67
C ALA A 325 4.00 -9.70 15.97
N TRP A 326 4.77 -9.26 14.98
CA TRP A 326 4.42 -8.07 14.22
C TRP A 326 4.80 -8.18 12.76
N VAL A 327 4.09 -7.40 11.95
CA VAL A 327 4.47 -7.07 10.57
C VAL A 327 4.56 -5.56 10.48
N GLY A 328 5.64 -5.06 9.88
CA GLY A 328 5.88 -3.63 9.76
C GLY A 328 7.07 -3.33 8.88
N LEU A 329 7.26 -2.04 8.59
CA LEU A 329 8.36 -1.56 7.76
C LEU A 329 9.37 -0.80 8.60
N THR A 330 10.64 -1.12 8.40
CA THR A 330 11.76 -0.31 8.90
C THR A 330 11.79 1.02 8.14
N ALA A 331 11.61 2.10 8.88
CA ALA A 331 11.72 3.46 8.39
C ALA A 331 13.19 3.90 8.32
N PRO A 332 13.52 5.01 7.64
CA PRO A 332 14.89 5.51 7.55
C PRO A 332 15.56 5.86 8.89
N ASP A 333 14.79 6.01 9.97
CA ASP A 333 15.28 6.24 11.33
C ASP A 333 15.46 4.94 12.13
N ASP A 334 15.50 3.79 11.44
CA ASP A 334 15.59 2.42 11.96
C ASP A 334 14.41 1.96 12.82
N SER A 335 13.39 2.81 13.01
CA SER A 335 12.17 2.42 13.72
C SER A 335 11.27 1.53 12.83
N VAL A 336 10.53 0.62 13.44
CA VAL A 336 9.59 -0.26 12.73
C VAL A 336 8.19 0.31 12.84
N HIS A 337 7.65 0.80 11.73
CA HIS A 337 6.26 1.25 11.62
C HIS A 337 5.34 0.04 11.49
N LEU A 338 4.54 -0.20 12.52
CA LEU A 338 3.67 -1.36 12.61
C LEU A 338 2.48 -1.26 11.66
N GLU A 339 2.26 -2.34 10.91
CA GLU A 339 1.05 -2.56 10.11
C GLU A 339 0.15 -3.63 10.71
N ARG A 340 0.73 -4.64 11.36
CA ARG A 340 -0.02 -5.67 12.09
C ARG A 340 0.71 -6.02 13.38
N LEU A 341 -0.05 -6.32 14.43
CA LEU A 341 0.48 -6.69 15.74
C LEU A 341 -0.40 -7.77 16.38
N ALA A 342 0.22 -8.83 16.89
CA ALA A 342 -0.43 -9.87 17.66
C ALA A 342 0.29 -10.07 18.99
N LEU A 343 -0.50 -10.34 20.03
CA LEU A 343 0.01 -10.82 21.31
C LEU A 343 0.03 -12.35 21.27
N VAL A 344 1.22 -12.95 21.33
CA VAL A 344 1.42 -14.40 21.27
C VAL A 344 1.28 -15.01 22.66
N ASP A 345 1.94 -14.41 23.64
CA ASP A 345 1.89 -14.82 25.03
C ASP A 345 2.08 -13.61 25.94
N CYS A 346 1.50 -13.63 27.12
CA CYS A 346 1.46 -12.45 27.98
C CYS A 346 1.97 -12.74 29.39
N VAL A 347 2.68 -11.78 29.96
CA VAL A 347 3.10 -11.89 31.36
C VAL A 347 1.88 -11.78 32.29
N PRO A 348 1.91 -12.44 33.46
CA PRO A 348 0.85 -12.33 34.44
C PRO A 348 0.60 -10.88 34.86
N ARG A 349 -0.61 -10.35 34.60
CA ARG A 349 -1.01 -9.01 35.07
C ARG A 349 -1.52 -9.12 36.49
N VAL A 350 -0.74 -8.67 37.47
CA VAL A 350 -1.09 -8.71 38.90
C VAL A 350 -2.25 -7.75 39.17
N VAL A 351 -3.38 -8.28 39.65
CA VAL A 351 -4.60 -7.49 39.90
C VAL A 351 -4.78 -7.21 41.39
N ALA A 352 -4.57 -8.22 42.24
CA ALA A 352 -4.78 -8.09 43.67
C ALA A 352 -4.05 -9.17 44.46
N ARG A 353 -4.03 -9.04 45.79
CA ARG A 353 -3.80 -10.19 46.67
C ARG A 353 -5.09 -11.01 46.82
N PRO A 354 -5.00 -12.28 47.22
CA PRO A 354 -6.16 -13.10 47.57
C PRO A 354 -7.16 -12.37 48.48
N THR A 355 -8.44 -12.69 48.29
CA THR A 355 -9.55 -12.10 49.06
C THR A 355 -10.13 -13.13 50.03
N CYS A 356 -10.50 -12.67 51.23
CA CYS A 356 -11.19 -13.46 52.25
C CYS A 356 -12.20 -12.56 52.97
N CYS A 357 -13.39 -13.08 53.27
CA CYS A 357 -14.51 -12.31 53.87
C CYS A 357 -14.82 -11.01 53.11
N GLY A 358 -14.74 -11.04 51.77
CA GLY A 358 -15.00 -9.89 50.91
C GLY A 358 -13.93 -8.78 50.95
N ARG A 359 -12.78 -9.01 51.60
CA ARG A 359 -11.67 -8.04 51.70
C ARG A 359 -10.34 -8.65 51.26
N THR A 360 -9.46 -7.82 50.71
CA THR A 360 -8.10 -8.22 50.35
C THR A 360 -7.28 -8.58 51.60
N MET A 361 -6.65 -9.75 51.61
CA MET A 361 -5.83 -10.19 52.74
C MET A 361 -4.57 -9.31 52.89
N ARG A 362 -4.04 -9.22 54.12
CA ARG A 362 -2.89 -8.36 54.47
C ARG A 362 -1.67 -9.21 54.83
N SER A 363 -0.47 -8.70 54.57
CA SER A 363 0.77 -9.36 54.97
C SER A 363 0.88 -9.39 56.50
N ALA A 364 1.19 -10.56 57.08
CA ALA A 364 1.44 -10.70 58.52
C ALA A 364 2.85 -10.25 58.95
N GLY A 365 3.76 -10.03 57.98
CA GLY A 365 5.13 -9.58 58.22
C GLY A 365 6.04 -9.86 57.03
N ALA A 366 7.32 -9.52 57.12
CA ALA A 366 8.32 -9.94 56.13
C ALA A 366 8.48 -11.47 56.18
N GLY A 367 8.41 -12.14 55.03
CA GLY A 367 8.50 -13.61 54.93
C GLY A 367 7.30 -14.41 55.47
N GLN A 368 6.25 -13.74 55.95
CA GLN A 368 5.07 -14.38 56.56
C GLN A 368 3.89 -14.50 55.58
N THR A 369 2.90 -15.31 55.96
CA THR A 369 1.65 -15.57 55.24
C THR A 369 0.78 -14.32 55.10
N LEU A 370 -0.25 -14.41 54.25
CA LEU A 370 -1.33 -13.43 54.21
C LEU A 370 -2.37 -13.79 55.27
N ARG A 371 -2.88 -12.79 55.99
CA ARG A 371 -3.88 -12.96 57.05
C ARG A 371 -5.14 -12.14 56.76
N CYS A 372 -6.31 -12.74 56.96
CA CYS A 372 -7.58 -12.04 56.96
C CYS A 372 -7.77 -11.27 58.26
N GLN A 373 -8.07 -9.97 58.20
CA GLN A 373 -8.29 -9.18 59.41
C GLN A 373 -9.61 -9.51 60.14
N PHE A 374 -10.56 -10.16 59.45
CA PHE A 374 -11.88 -10.47 60.01
C PHE A 374 -11.90 -11.87 60.64
N CYS A 375 -11.68 -12.93 59.86
CA CYS A 375 -11.73 -14.31 60.35
C CYS A 375 -10.37 -14.88 60.77
N ARG A 376 -9.28 -14.10 60.64
CA ARG A 376 -7.89 -14.49 60.99
C ARG A 376 -7.32 -15.68 60.20
N SER A 377 -8.01 -16.17 59.17
CA SER A 377 -7.50 -17.21 58.28
C SER A 377 -6.20 -16.78 57.61
N GLU A 378 -5.36 -17.77 57.33
CA GLU A 378 -4.07 -17.56 56.66
C GLU A 378 -4.09 -18.16 55.25
N ALA A 379 -3.33 -17.55 54.36
CA ALA A 379 -3.11 -18.03 53.01
C ALA A 379 -1.65 -17.82 52.60
N GLU A 380 -1.20 -18.58 51.62
CA GLU A 380 0.12 -18.39 51.01
C GLU A 380 0.28 -16.98 50.45
N ARG A 381 1.53 -16.52 50.40
CA ARG A 381 1.88 -15.18 49.92
C ARG A 381 1.90 -15.12 48.39
N THR A 382 0.73 -15.23 47.80
CA THR A 382 0.53 -15.24 46.34
C THR A 382 -0.08 -13.93 45.84
N TRP A 383 0.04 -13.72 44.54
CA TRP A 383 -0.67 -12.67 43.81
C TRP A 383 -1.72 -13.29 42.92
N VAL A 384 -2.89 -12.67 42.86
CA VAL A 384 -3.93 -13.01 41.89
C VAL A 384 -3.63 -12.23 40.63
N SER A 385 -3.27 -12.95 39.56
CA SER A 385 -3.09 -12.39 38.23
C SER A 385 -4.29 -12.71 37.33
N ARG A 386 -4.47 -11.90 36.29
CA ARG A 386 -5.38 -12.20 35.17
C ARG A 386 -4.63 -12.05 33.85
N GLY A 387 -5.14 -12.70 32.81
CA GLY A 387 -4.70 -12.43 31.44
C GLY A 387 -5.07 -11.00 31.01
N ILE A 388 -4.60 -10.60 29.83
CA ILE A 388 -5.08 -9.36 29.21
C ILE A 388 -6.56 -9.48 28.83
N ASP A 389 -7.33 -8.42 29.03
CA ASP A 389 -8.64 -8.31 28.41
C ASP A 389 -8.49 -7.69 27.02
N LEU A 390 -8.62 -8.52 25.99
CA LEU A 390 -8.56 -8.13 24.58
C LEU A 390 -9.94 -8.00 23.93
N ARG A 391 -11.04 -8.26 24.66
CA ARG A 391 -12.39 -8.30 24.07
C ARG A 391 -12.88 -6.98 23.49
N ALA A 392 -12.24 -5.87 23.90
CA ALA A 392 -12.53 -4.52 23.39
C ALA A 392 -11.66 -4.13 22.18
N LEU A 393 -10.87 -5.06 21.64
CA LEU A 393 -10.03 -4.83 20.47
C LEU A 393 -10.59 -5.60 19.27
N ASP A 394 -10.50 -4.96 18.10
CA ASP A 394 -10.84 -5.58 16.82
C ASP A 394 -9.65 -6.45 16.39
N LEU A 395 -9.81 -7.78 16.52
CA LEU A 395 -8.77 -8.77 16.23
C LEU A 395 -9.28 -9.84 15.27
N ILE A 396 -8.45 -10.26 14.33
CA ILE A 396 -8.68 -11.39 13.43
C ILE A 396 -7.58 -12.42 13.69
N GLY A 397 -7.93 -13.62 14.19
CA GLY A 397 -6.94 -14.66 14.48
C GLY A 397 -5.80 -14.23 15.42
N ASN A 398 -6.11 -13.40 16.44
CA ASN A 398 -5.18 -12.73 17.38
C ASN A 398 -4.37 -11.55 16.83
N TRP A 399 -4.50 -11.23 15.55
CA TRP A 399 -3.85 -10.09 14.92
C TRP A 399 -4.74 -8.85 14.95
N SER A 400 -4.13 -7.70 15.23
CA SER A 400 -4.70 -6.37 14.99
C SER A 400 -4.14 -5.79 13.70
N GLU A 401 -4.94 -5.01 12.99
CA GLU A 401 -4.55 -4.23 11.81
C GLU A 401 -5.24 -2.85 11.81
N PRO A 402 -4.74 -1.85 11.07
CA PRO A 402 -5.43 -0.58 10.85
C PRO A 402 -6.77 -0.77 10.15
N TYR A 403 -7.67 0.19 10.34
CA TYR A 403 -8.89 0.28 9.55
C TYR A 403 -8.57 0.43 8.04
N PRO A 404 -9.46 0.01 7.13
CA PRO A 404 -9.17 0.00 5.69
C PRO A 404 -8.70 1.35 5.12
N SER A 405 -9.18 2.49 5.64
CA SER A 405 -8.75 3.83 5.19
C SER A 405 -7.31 4.20 5.54
N ASN A 406 -6.74 3.57 6.57
CA ASN A 406 -5.41 3.87 7.08
C ASN A 406 -4.40 2.77 6.71
N ARG A 407 -4.83 1.73 6.01
CA ARG A 407 -3.98 0.66 5.49
C ARG A 407 -3.15 1.20 4.32
N ARG A 408 -1.88 0.80 4.23
CA ARG A 408 -1.05 1.11 3.05
C ARG A 408 -1.56 0.33 1.84
N HIS A 409 -1.33 0.86 0.64
CA HIS A 409 -1.73 0.22 -0.62
C HIS A 409 -1.21 -1.22 -0.78
N LEU A 410 0.01 -1.50 -0.32
CA LEU A 410 0.65 -2.81 -0.45
C LEU A 410 0.25 -3.80 0.65
N ALA A 411 -0.26 -3.31 1.79
CA ALA A 411 -0.52 -4.15 2.95
C ALA A 411 -1.73 -5.06 2.71
N LYS A 412 -1.51 -6.37 2.84
CA LYS A 412 -2.54 -7.40 2.67
C LYS A 412 -3.47 -7.43 3.88
N PRO A 413 -4.80 -7.36 3.69
CA PRO A 413 -5.76 -7.44 4.78
C PRO A 413 -5.69 -8.79 5.51
N LEU A 414 -5.89 -8.79 6.83
CA LEU A 414 -5.96 -10.01 7.63
C LEU A 414 -7.06 -10.97 7.19
N GLU A 415 -8.20 -10.45 6.69
CA GLU A 415 -9.30 -11.26 6.15
C GLU A 415 -8.89 -12.07 4.92
N MET A 416 -7.91 -11.59 4.15
CA MET A 416 -7.39 -12.28 2.97
C MET A 416 -6.25 -13.23 3.32
N ASN A 417 -5.36 -12.83 4.25
CA ASN A 417 -4.24 -13.66 4.66
C ASN A 417 -3.74 -13.25 6.06
N ALA A 418 -4.28 -13.90 7.10
CA ALA A 418 -3.75 -13.77 8.44
C ALA A 418 -2.41 -14.51 8.54
N PRO A 419 -1.32 -13.87 9.01
CA PRO A 419 -0.04 -14.56 9.13
C PRO A 419 -0.11 -15.71 10.14
N ASN A 420 0.40 -16.88 9.75
CA ASN A 420 0.58 -18.00 10.67
C ASN A 420 1.69 -17.67 11.68
N LEU A 421 1.44 -17.97 12.96
CA LEU A 421 2.35 -17.74 14.08
C LEU A 421 3.18 -18.97 14.43
#